data_AF-A0A957WUC5-F1
#
_entry.id   AF-A0A957WUC5-F1
#
_cell.length_a   1.000
_cell.length_b   1.000
_cell.length_c   1.000
_cell.angle_alpha   90.00
_cell.angle_beta   90.00
_cell.angle_gamma   90.00
#
_symmetry.space_group_name_H-M   'P 1'
#
loop_
_entity.id
_entity.type
_entity.pdbx_description
1 polymer ?
#
loop_
_entity_poly.entity_id
_entity_poly.type
_entity_poly.pdbx_seq_one_letter_code
_entity_poly.pdbx_strand_id
1 'polypeptide(L)'
;MFNWLRRKSTGTLPENGRYKHGNDHLIELRQVVKTYQGEAGIFYALKGIDLLVDPGEFVAVVGKSGSGKSTLINMLTGIDRPTSGEVFVGDTAVHTLNEGQIAVWRGKNVGVVFQFFQLLPTLTVVENVMLPMDFCDMYALNEREERAMDLLA
;
A
#
# COMPACT_ATOMS: atom_id res chain seq x y z
N MET A 1 2.32 -24.08 -25.64
CA MET A 1 3.03 -24.37 -24.37
C MET A 1 3.91 -23.17 -24.07
N PHE A 2 3.33 -22.13 -23.47
CA PHE A 2 4.01 -20.85 -23.25
C PHE A 2 4.66 -20.84 -21.87
N ASN A 3 5.96 -20.51 -21.86
CA ASN A 3 6.86 -20.60 -20.72
C ASN A 3 6.81 -19.27 -19.94
N TRP A 4 6.06 -19.26 -18.84
CA TRP A 4 5.83 -18.08 -17.98
C TRP A 4 6.85 -17.98 -16.84
N LEU A 5 8.15 -18.17 -17.12
CA LEU A 5 9.17 -18.31 -16.07
C LEU A 5 10.30 -17.28 -16.09
N ARG A 6 10.01 -16.03 -16.50
CA ARG A 6 10.86 -14.88 -16.12
C ARG A 6 10.04 -13.70 -15.65
N ARG A 7 9.63 -13.76 -14.37
CA ARG A 7 9.19 -12.58 -13.61
C ARG A 7 10.39 -12.07 -12.79
N LYS A 8 10.82 -10.83 -13.03
CA LYS A 8 11.80 -10.13 -12.19
C LYS A 8 11.14 -9.80 -10.83
N SER A 9 11.72 -10.36 -9.77
CA SER A 9 11.63 -10.02 -8.33
C SER A 9 10.32 -9.41 -7.82
N THR A 10 9.39 -10.27 -7.42
CA THR A 10 8.45 -9.99 -6.33
C THR A 10 9.22 -9.94 -5.01
N GLY A 11 9.24 -8.77 -4.35
CA GLY A 11 9.63 -8.60 -2.94
C GLY A 11 10.85 -9.41 -2.49
N THR A 12 12.02 -9.13 -3.04
CA THR A 12 13.27 -9.67 -2.48
C THR A 12 13.46 -9.15 -1.07
N LEU A 13 13.63 -10.06 -0.11
CA LEU A 13 14.19 -9.75 1.20
C LEU A 13 15.47 -8.90 1.01
N PRO A 14 15.74 -7.92 1.89
CA PRO A 14 17.01 -7.20 1.86
C PRO A 14 18.20 -8.18 1.96
N GLU A 15 19.39 -7.79 1.48
CA GLU A 15 20.55 -8.69 1.31
C GLU A 15 20.99 -9.44 2.57
N ASN A 16 20.63 -8.93 3.75
CA ASN A 16 20.89 -9.52 5.07
C ASN A 16 19.69 -10.27 5.69
N GLY A 17 18.57 -10.39 4.96
CA GLY A 17 17.32 -10.98 5.43
C GLY A 17 16.49 -10.10 6.38
N ARG A 18 16.91 -8.86 6.67
CA ARG A 18 16.25 -7.97 7.65
C ARG A 18 16.01 -6.56 7.14
N TYR A 19 14.80 -6.05 7.36
CA TYR A 19 14.49 -4.63 7.17
C TYR A 19 15.20 -3.74 8.21
N LYS A 20 15.41 -2.46 7.89
CA LYS A 20 16.18 -1.50 8.69
C LYS A 20 15.71 -1.33 10.14
N HIS A 21 14.44 -1.62 10.40
CA HIS A 21 13.84 -1.55 11.73
C HIS A 21 14.00 -2.86 12.55
N GLY A 22 14.87 -3.78 12.08
CA GLY A 22 15.28 -4.98 12.80
C GLY A 22 14.35 -6.18 12.65
N ASN A 23 13.40 -6.11 11.71
CA ASN A 23 12.37 -7.13 11.48
C ASN A 23 12.56 -7.81 10.11
N ASP A 24 12.07 -9.04 9.98
CA ASP A 24 12.11 -9.87 8.77
C ASP A 24 10.76 -9.82 8.01
N HIS A 25 9.71 -9.23 8.61
CA HIS A 25 8.37 -9.11 8.03
C HIS A 25 8.20 -7.87 7.12
N LEU A 26 7.54 -8.02 5.97
CA LEU A 26 7.29 -6.93 5.01
C LEU A 26 6.38 -5.85 5.60
N ILE A 27 5.36 -6.23 6.36
CA ILE A 27 4.47 -5.30 7.04
C ILE A 27 4.52 -5.60 8.53
N GLU A 28 4.68 -4.55 9.32
CA GLU A 28 4.59 -4.63 10.77
C GLU A 28 3.74 -3.48 11.31
N LEU A 29 2.70 -3.84 12.06
CA LEU A 29 1.95 -2.94 12.91
C LEU A 29 2.28 -3.21 14.37
N ARG A 30 2.59 -2.15 15.13
CA ARG A 30 2.84 -2.24 16.57
C ARG A 30 1.86 -1.36 17.31
N GLN A 31 0.97 -1.98 18.07
CA GLN A 31 -0.01 -1.33 18.94
C GLN A 31 -0.78 -0.19 18.25
N VAL A 32 -1.18 -0.42 17.00
CA VAL A 32 -1.80 0.63 16.18
C VAL A 32 -3.20 0.95 16.69
N VAL A 33 -3.39 2.21 17.09
CA VAL A 33 -4.67 2.76 17.53
C VAL A 33 -5.10 3.84 16.54
N LYS A 34 -6.38 3.84 16.17
CA LYS A 34 -7.00 4.93 15.43
C LYS A 34 -8.28 5.34 16.12
N THR A 35 -8.34 6.60 16.52
CA THR A 35 -9.54 7.22 17.06
C THR A 35 -10.04 8.33 16.14
N TYR A 36 -11.36 8.49 16.09
CA TYR A 36 -12.03 9.63 15.48
C TYR A 36 -12.78 10.39 16.57
N GLN A 37 -12.63 11.71 16.59
CA GLN A 37 -13.42 12.60 17.43
C GLN A 37 -14.71 12.97 16.70
N GLY A 38 -15.84 12.80 17.37
CA GLY A 38 -17.14 13.29 16.91
C GLY A 38 -17.94 13.87 18.08
N GLU A 39 -19.13 14.39 17.78
CA GLU A 39 -20.01 15.00 18.78
C GLU A 39 -20.42 14.03 19.89
N ALA A 40 -20.56 12.74 19.57
CA ALA A 40 -20.87 11.66 20.51
C ALA A 40 -19.66 11.17 21.32
N GLY A 41 -18.49 11.79 21.16
CA GLY A 41 -17.25 11.44 21.86
C GLY A 41 -16.20 10.76 20.97
N ILE A 42 -15.26 10.06 21.60
CA ILE A 42 -14.13 9.39 20.94
C ILE A 42 -14.57 8.00 20.46
N PHE A 43 -14.51 7.77 19.15
CA PHE A 43 -14.74 6.46 18.55
C PHE A 43 -13.40 5.77 18.23
N TYR A 44 -13.19 4.57 18.77
CA TYR A 44 -12.01 3.76 18.51
C TYR A 44 -12.25 2.82 17.33
N ALA A 45 -11.72 3.20 16.16
CA ALA A 45 -11.80 2.38 14.95
C ALA A 45 -10.78 1.24 14.96
N LEU A 46 -9.57 1.47 15.50
CA LEU A 46 -8.54 0.45 15.76
C LEU A 46 -8.10 0.55 17.21
N LYS A 47 -7.94 -0.61 17.87
CA LYS A 47 -7.76 -0.72 19.33
C LYS A 47 -6.46 -1.46 19.70
N GLY A 48 -5.32 -0.95 19.26
CA GLY A 48 -4.02 -1.55 19.57
C GLY A 48 -3.77 -2.81 18.75
N ILE A 49 -3.73 -2.65 17.42
CA ILE A 49 -3.54 -3.76 16.49
C ILE A 49 -2.04 -4.05 16.35
N ASP A 50 -1.67 -5.30 16.60
CA ASP A 50 -0.40 -5.88 16.16
C ASP A 50 -0.67 -6.80 14.95
N LEU A 51 0.18 -6.68 13.93
CA LEU A 51 0.07 -7.47 12.70
C LEU A 51 1.45 -7.61 12.07
N LEU A 52 1.78 -8.82 11.64
CA LEU A 52 2.98 -9.14 10.89
C LEU A 52 2.55 -9.81 9.58
N VAL A 53 3.12 -9.39 8.45
CA VAL A 53 2.88 -9.99 7.12
C VAL A 53 4.20 -10.19 6.43
N ASP A 54 4.43 -11.41 5.94
CA ASP A 54 5.67 -11.78 5.25
C ASP A 54 5.65 -11.38 3.76
N PRO A 55 6.84 -11.20 3.14
CA PRO A 55 6.92 -10.96 1.70
C PRO A 55 6.24 -12.06 0.88
N GLY A 56 5.32 -11.66 -0.01
CA GLY A 56 4.62 -12.58 -0.90
C GLY A 56 3.41 -13.29 -0.29
N GLU A 57 3.05 -12.98 0.96
CA GLU A 57 1.83 -13.51 1.56
C GLU A 57 0.56 -12.93 0.93
N PHE A 58 -0.48 -13.76 0.89
CA PHE A 58 -1.82 -13.36 0.51
C PHE A 58 -2.73 -13.37 1.74
N VAL A 59 -3.04 -12.18 2.26
CA VAL A 59 -3.77 -12.00 3.53
C VAL A 59 -5.18 -11.49 3.27
N ALA A 60 -6.16 -12.08 3.97
CA ALA A 60 -7.56 -11.64 3.94
C ALA A 60 -7.96 -11.00 5.28
N VAL A 61 -8.47 -9.77 5.24
CA VAL A 61 -9.04 -9.09 6.41
C VAL A 61 -10.56 -9.20 6.38
N VAL A 62 -11.12 -10.01 7.27
CA VAL A 62 -12.56 -10.30 7.32
C VAL A 62 -13.20 -9.80 8.62
N GLY A 63 -14.49 -9.46 8.57
CA GLY A 63 -15.22 -8.95 9.75
C GLY A 63 -16.49 -8.18 9.39
N LYS A 64 -17.38 -7.98 10.37
CA LYS A 64 -18.66 -7.27 10.22
C LYS A 64 -18.46 -5.82 9.74
N SER A 65 -19.48 -5.21 9.16
CA SER A 65 -19.45 -3.77 8.86
C SER A 65 -19.14 -2.96 10.13
N GLY A 66 -18.34 -1.91 10.01
CA GLY A 66 -17.91 -1.09 11.15
C GLY A 66 -16.77 -1.65 12.00
N SER A 67 -16.24 -2.84 11.72
CA SER A 67 -15.16 -3.45 12.52
C SER A 67 -13.76 -2.85 12.31
N GLY A 68 -13.62 -1.74 11.58
CA GLY A 68 -12.34 -1.06 11.34
C GLY A 68 -11.49 -1.59 10.17
N LYS A 69 -11.99 -2.51 9.34
CA LYS A 69 -11.22 -3.09 8.21
C LYS A 69 -10.67 -2.04 7.24
N SER A 70 -11.54 -1.14 6.76
CA SER A 70 -11.12 -0.06 5.86
C SER A 70 -10.15 0.89 6.55
N THR A 71 -10.32 1.13 7.85
CA THR A 71 -9.38 1.93 8.65
C THR A 71 -8.01 1.24 8.73
N LEU A 72 -7.97 -0.06 8.96
CA LEU A 72 -6.72 -0.85 8.97
C LEU A 72 -6.02 -0.77 7.61
N ILE A 73 -6.75 -0.97 6.51
CA ILE A 73 -6.21 -0.85 5.15
C ILE A 73 -5.69 0.57 4.90
N ASN A 74 -6.37 1.61 5.39
CA ASN A 74 -5.92 2.99 5.25
C ASN A 74 -4.62 3.28 6.03
N MET A 75 -4.41 2.63 7.19
CA MET A 75 -3.13 2.73 7.91
C MET A 75 -2.00 2.09 7.10
N LEU A 76 -2.23 0.88 6.59
CA LEU A 76 -1.25 0.12 5.81
C LEU A 76 -0.86 0.81 4.51
N THR A 77 -1.84 1.40 3.83
CA THR A 77 -1.65 2.12 2.57
C THR A 77 -1.16 3.55 2.80
N GLY A 78 -1.00 4.01 4.05
CA GLY A 78 -0.61 5.39 4.35
C GLY A 78 -1.61 6.44 3.86
N ILE A 79 -2.87 6.08 3.61
CA ILE A 79 -3.94 7.04 3.28
C ILE A 79 -4.33 7.84 4.52
N ASP A 80 -4.29 7.20 5.69
CA ASP A 80 -4.57 7.83 6.97
C ASP A 80 -3.44 7.47 7.96
N ARG A 81 -3.31 8.24 9.04
CA ARG A 81 -2.27 8.06 10.06
C ARG A 81 -2.85 7.48 11.37
N PRO A 82 -2.08 6.63 12.07
CA PRO A 82 -2.48 6.17 13.39
C PRO A 82 -2.58 7.35 14.35
N THR A 83 -3.48 7.24 15.33
CA THR A 83 -3.49 8.15 16.49
C THR A 83 -2.31 7.84 17.42
N SER A 84 -1.97 6.57 17.57
CA SER A 84 -0.77 6.09 18.25
C SER A 84 -0.35 4.72 17.73
N GLY A 85 0.87 4.30 18.07
CA GLY A 85 1.47 3.08 17.55
C GLY A 85 2.24 3.32 16.25
N GLU A 86 2.85 2.26 15.75
CA GLU A 86 3.80 2.32 14.63
C GLU A 86 3.33 1.47 13.46
N VAL A 87 3.54 1.98 12.25
CA VAL A 87 3.27 1.31 10.97
C VAL A 87 4.56 1.26 10.17
N PHE A 88 5.02 0.05 9.84
CA PHE A 88 6.17 -0.21 8.99
C PHE A 88 5.76 -1.01 7.75
N VAL A 89 6.30 -0.61 6.60
CA VAL A 89 6.15 -1.33 5.33
C VAL A 89 7.50 -1.33 4.61
N GLY A 90 8.10 -2.52 4.49
CA GLY A 90 9.51 -2.69 4.13
C GLY A 90 10.41 -1.85 5.05
N ASP A 91 11.36 -1.13 4.48
CA ASP A 91 12.26 -0.26 5.25
C ASP A 91 11.62 1.06 5.75
N THR A 92 10.33 1.28 5.49
CA THR A 92 9.70 2.59 5.70
C THR A 92 8.80 2.62 6.92
N ALA A 93 9.09 3.52 7.86
CA ALA A 93 8.18 3.91 8.93
C ALA A 93 7.09 4.85 8.40
N VAL A 94 6.05 4.28 7.80
CA VAL A 94 4.99 5.02 7.07
C VAL A 94 4.33 6.11 7.92
N HIS A 95 4.13 5.82 9.21
CA HIS A 95 3.49 6.74 10.16
C HIS A 95 4.27 8.05 10.41
N THR A 96 5.58 8.07 10.11
CA THR A 96 6.44 9.26 10.30
C THR A 96 6.51 10.17 9.07
N LEU A 97 6.01 9.71 7.92
CA LEU A 97 6.10 10.46 6.67
C LEU A 97 5.16 11.66 6.68
N ASN A 98 5.67 12.81 6.22
CA ASN A 98 4.83 13.99 5.95
C ASN A 98 3.94 13.77 4.71
N GLU A 99 3.03 14.70 4.42
CA GLU A 99 2.03 14.54 3.34
C GLU A 99 2.64 14.35 1.94
N GLY A 100 3.70 15.10 1.62
CA GLY A 100 4.39 14.95 0.34
C GLY A 100 5.14 13.62 0.25
N GLN A 101 5.85 13.25 1.31
CA GLN A 101 6.61 11.99 1.38
C GLN A 101 5.69 10.78 1.29
N ILE A 102 4.56 10.78 2.00
CA ILE A 102 3.63 9.65 2.00
C ILE A 102 2.93 9.52 0.64
N ALA A 103 2.65 10.62 -0.07
CA ALA A 103 2.10 10.56 -1.41
C ALA A 103 3.05 9.89 -2.41
N VAL A 104 4.33 10.31 -2.42
CA VAL A 104 5.37 9.70 -3.26
C VAL A 104 5.59 8.24 -2.87
N TRP A 105 5.64 7.94 -1.57
CA TRP A 105 5.78 6.57 -1.08
C TRP A 105 4.62 5.69 -1.54
N ARG A 106 3.37 6.14 -1.40
CA ARG A 106 2.18 5.41 -1.87
C ARG A 106 2.27 5.09 -3.35
N GLY A 107 2.58 6.09 -4.17
CA GLY A 107 2.64 5.91 -5.62
C GLY A 107 3.71 4.93 -6.10
N LYS A 108 4.75 4.69 -5.29
CA LYS A 108 5.84 3.74 -5.60
C LYS A 108 5.67 2.36 -4.99
N ASN A 109 4.92 2.24 -3.89
CA ASN A 109 4.89 1.02 -3.07
C ASN A 109 3.50 0.39 -2.92
N VAL A 110 2.42 1.12 -3.22
CA VAL A 110 1.05 0.70 -2.97
C VAL A 110 0.24 0.67 -4.26
N GLY A 111 -0.27 -0.51 -4.61
CA GLY A 111 -1.33 -0.67 -5.61
C GLY A 111 -2.67 -0.88 -4.93
N VAL A 112 -3.73 -0.20 -5.39
CA VAL A 112 -5.09 -0.34 -4.84
C VAL A 112 -6.05 -0.78 -5.93
N VAL A 113 -6.81 -1.82 -5.66
CA VAL A 113 -7.94 -2.25 -6.49
C VAL A 113 -9.21 -2.12 -5.66
N PHE A 114 -10.18 -1.40 -6.21
CA PHE A 114 -11.46 -1.14 -5.55
C PHE A 114 -12.52 -2.13 -6.02
N GLN A 115 -13.56 -2.32 -5.20
CA GLN A 115 -14.72 -3.16 -5.57
C GLN A 115 -15.42 -2.65 -6.85
N PHE A 116 -15.50 -1.33 -7.01
CA PHE A 116 -15.94 -0.69 -8.25
C PHE A 116 -14.74 -0.06 -8.93
N PHE A 117 -14.58 -0.28 -10.24
CA PHE A 117 -13.46 0.26 -11.00
C PHE A 117 -13.46 1.79 -10.93
N GLN A 118 -12.39 2.35 -10.36
CA GLN A 118 -12.17 3.79 -10.25
C GLN A 118 -11.33 4.29 -11.44
N LEU A 119 -11.74 3.93 -12.67
CA LEU A 119 -11.11 4.44 -13.88
C LEU A 119 -11.61 5.86 -14.16
N LEU A 120 -10.74 6.73 -14.64
CA LEU A 120 -11.14 8.02 -15.18
C LEU A 120 -11.86 7.79 -16.50
N PRO A 121 -13.16 8.11 -16.61
CA PRO A 121 -13.99 7.71 -17.74
C PRO A 121 -13.67 8.46 -19.03
N THR A 122 -12.96 9.58 -18.93
CA THR A 122 -12.49 10.38 -20.07
C THR A 122 -11.18 9.87 -20.65
N LEU A 123 -10.58 8.85 -20.05
CA LEU A 123 -9.31 8.26 -20.45
C LEU A 123 -9.51 6.82 -20.91
N THR A 124 -8.70 6.39 -21.86
CA THR A 124 -8.55 5.00 -22.27
C THR A 124 -7.95 4.16 -21.13
N VAL A 125 -8.01 2.83 -21.28
CA VAL A 125 -7.42 1.90 -20.29
C VAL A 125 -5.91 2.10 -20.19
N VAL A 126 -5.22 2.25 -21.33
CA VAL A 126 -3.76 2.49 -21.35
C VAL A 126 -3.39 3.78 -20.65
N GLU A 127 -4.14 4.86 -20.88
CA GLU A 127 -3.94 6.15 -20.19
C GLU A 127 -4.17 6.02 -18.68
N ASN A 128 -5.21 5.31 -18.24
CA ASN A 128 -5.41 5.04 -16.81
C ASN A 128 -4.24 4.27 -16.17
N VAL A 129 -3.65 3.31 -16.89
CA VAL A 129 -2.48 2.54 -16.41
C VAL A 129 -1.20 3.38 -16.40
N MET A 130 -1.08 4.39 -17.27
CA MET A 130 0.06 5.32 -17.30
C MET A 130 0.03 6.34 -16.15
N LEU A 131 -1.13 6.76 -15.65
CA LEU A 131 -1.25 7.81 -14.63
C LEU A 131 -0.32 7.66 -13.42
N PRO A 132 -0.18 6.48 -12.78
CA PRO A 132 0.73 6.33 -11.65
C PRO A 132 2.20 6.53 -12.05
N MET A 133 2.58 6.16 -13.28
CA MET A 133 3.92 6.38 -13.82
C MET A 133 4.19 7.89 -14.00
N ASP A 134 3.18 8.62 -14.46
CA ASP A 134 3.25 10.07 -14.63
C ASP A 134 3.36 10.81 -13.29
N PHE A 135 2.52 10.46 -12.32
CA PHE A 135 2.49 11.13 -11.02
C PHE A 135 3.73 10.86 -10.17
N CYS A 136 4.40 9.73 -10.37
CA CYS A 136 5.53 9.31 -9.55
C CYS A 136 6.89 9.46 -10.23
N ASP A 137 6.89 9.96 -11.47
CA ASP A 137 8.06 10.12 -12.34
C ASP A 137 8.97 8.88 -12.33
N MET A 138 8.37 7.71 -12.53
CA MET A 138 9.06 6.41 -12.37
C MET A 138 9.82 5.95 -13.62
N TYR A 139 9.40 6.41 -14.80
CA TYR A 139 9.92 5.96 -16.11
C TYR A 139 10.07 7.14 -17.05
N ALA A 140 10.95 7.04 -18.04
CA ALA A 140 11.07 8.07 -19.07
C ALA A 140 9.75 8.16 -19.86
N LEU A 141 9.37 9.36 -20.31
CA LEU A 141 8.09 9.60 -20.98
C LEU A 141 7.82 8.64 -22.15
N ASN A 142 8.86 8.31 -22.91
CA ASN A 142 8.79 7.42 -24.07
C ASN A 142 8.69 5.92 -23.73
N GLU A 143 8.88 5.53 -22.46
CA GLU A 143 8.80 4.13 -22.01
C GLU A 143 7.43 3.79 -21.40
N ARG A 144 6.63 4.79 -21.03
CA ARG A 144 5.41 4.61 -20.23
C ARG A 144 4.32 3.87 -20.98
N GLU A 145 4.10 4.22 -22.25
CA GLU A 145 3.05 3.61 -23.08
C GLU A 145 3.35 2.15 -23.38
N GLU A 146 4.57 1.82 -23.81
CA GLU A 146 5.02 0.44 -24.04
C GLU A 146 4.83 -0.40 -22.78
N ARG A 147 5.27 0.11 -21.63
CA ARG A 147 5.11 -0.58 -20.35
C ARG A 147 3.65 -0.74 -19.94
N ALA A 148 2.81 0.26 -20.18
CA ALA A 148 1.39 0.17 -19.88
C ALA A 148 0.71 -0.90 -20.75
N MET A 149 1.08 -1.00 -22.02
CA MET A 149 0.61 -2.05 -22.93
C MET A 149 1.07 -3.45 -22.48
N ASP A 150 2.31 -3.60 -22.04
CA ASP A 150 2.83 -4.86 -21.48
C ASP A 150 2.07 -5.32 -20.22
N LEU A 151 1.63 -4.37 -19.38
CA LEU A 151 0.85 -4.69 -18.18
C LEU A 151 -0.61 -5.09 -18.49
N LEU A 152 -1.10 -4.74 -19.69
CA LEU A 152 -2.45 -5.03 -20.16
C LEU A 152 -2.54 -6.30 -21.02
N ALA A 153 -1.40 -6.85 -21.44
CA ALA A 153 -1.30 -8.06 -22.24
C ALA A 153 -1.56 -9.34 -21.43
#